data_AF-A0AAP9XX08-F1
#
_entry.id   AF-A0AAP9XX08-F1
#
_cell.length_a   1.000
_cell.length_b   1.000
_cell.length_c   1.000
_cell.angle_alpha   90.00
_cell.angle_beta   90.00
_cell.angle_gamma   90.00
#
_symmetry.space_group_name_H-M   'P 1'
#
loop_
_entity.id
_entity.type
_entity.pdbx_description
1 polymer ?
#
loop_
_entity_poly.entity_id
_entity_poly.type
_entity_poly.pdbx_seq_one_letter_code
_entity_poly.pdbx_strand_id
1 'polypeptide(L)'
;MRIWTLSEEAEHLAERFRGVPNRKEFATDNSIPGGDAMVYQHITAKRPIGREAAIAYAKAFGCGLEEISPRIALEVMAAAALVGNSKVVNDVAHESTSEKSQKLSPESRALITAIIDADNNGLGAEAFKVLRQTLRLFRGDDQQRLVRGGIEDADH
;
A
#
# COMPACT_ATOMS: atom_id res chain seq x y z
N MET A 1 -24.30 0.87 -0.11
CA MET A 1 -24.10 -0.59 -0.01
C MET A 1 -25.35 -1.21 0.60
N ARG A 2 -25.86 -2.33 0.07
CA ARG A 2 -26.89 -3.12 0.74
C ARG A 2 -26.20 -3.99 1.81
N ILE A 3 -26.72 -4.01 3.02
CA ILE A 3 -26.23 -4.90 4.07
C ILE A 3 -26.83 -6.29 3.87
N TRP A 4 -25.97 -7.29 3.89
CA TRP A 4 -26.33 -8.70 3.77
C TRP A 4 -26.62 -9.29 5.15
N THR A 5 -27.53 -10.26 5.18
CA THR A 5 -27.69 -11.18 6.30
C THR A 5 -26.49 -12.12 6.39
N LEU A 6 -26.29 -12.77 7.54
CA LEU A 6 -25.19 -13.72 7.73
C LEU A 6 -25.23 -14.90 6.73
N SER A 7 -26.44 -15.32 6.31
CA SER A 7 -26.61 -16.35 5.28
C SER A 7 -26.21 -15.85 3.91
N GLU A 8 -26.67 -14.65 3.52
CA GLU A 8 -26.29 -14.02 2.25
C GLU A 8 -24.77 -13.79 2.17
N GLU A 9 -24.12 -13.36 3.26
CA GLU A 9 -22.66 -13.22 3.34
C GLU A 9 -21.95 -14.56 3.10
N ALA A 10 -22.44 -15.63 3.73
CA ALA A 10 -21.89 -16.98 3.57
C ALA A 10 -22.07 -17.50 2.15
N GLU A 11 -23.23 -17.29 1.54
CA GLU A 11 -23.54 -17.68 0.16
C GLU A 11 -22.64 -16.94 -0.85
N HIS A 12 -22.47 -15.63 -0.69
CA HIS A 12 -21.56 -14.85 -1.52
C HIS A 12 -20.11 -15.31 -1.38
N LEU A 13 -19.66 -15.60 -0.16
CA LEU A 13 -18.33 -16.16 0.06
C LEU A 13 -18.20 -17.55 -0.59
N ALA A 14 -19.21 -18.41 -0.43
CA ALA A 14 -19.23 -19.74 -1.04
C ALA A 14 -19.12 -19.68 -2.56
N GLU A 15 -19.77 -18.70 -3.21
CA GLU A 15 -19.66 -18.47 -4.65
C GLU A 15 -18.21 -18.18 -5.06
N ARG A 16 -17.50 -17.33 -4.32
CA ARG A 16 -16.09 -17.03 -4.58
C ARG A 16 -15.20 -18.27 -4.46
N PHE A 17 -15.51 -19.16 -3.53
CA PHE A 17 -14.79 -20.42 -3.36
C PHE A 17 -15.05 -21.46 -4.45
N ARG A 18 -16.04 -21.29 -5.35
CA ARG A 18 -16.25 -22.20 -6.48
C ARG A 18 -15.07 -22.19 -7.47
N GLY A 19 -14.36 -21.07 -7.57
CA GLY A 19 -13.15 -20.94 -8.39
C GLY A 19 -11.88 -21.43 -7.71
N VAL A 20 -11.94 -21.84 -6.44
CA VAL A 20 -10.77 -22.26 -5.67
C VAL A 20 -10.58 -23.77 -5.81
N PRO A 21 -9.47 -24.24 -6.41
CA PRO A 21 -9.25 -25.66 -6.67
C PRO A 21 -9.04 -26.47 -5.38
N ASN A 22 -8.36 -25.89 -4.39
CA ASN A 22 -8.11 -26.52 -3.11
C ASN A 22 -8.26 -25.51 -1.96
N ARG A 23 -9.31 -25.69 -1.16
CA ARG A 23 -9.64 -24.80 -0.04
C ARG A 23 -8.61 -24.86 1.10
N LYS A 24 -7.99 -26.03 1.32
CA LYS A 24 -6.98 -26.21 2.37
C LYS A 24 -5.68 -25.50 2.03
N GLU A 25 -5.22 -25.64 0.79
CA GLU A 25 -4.06 -24.90 0.28
C GLU A 25 -4.34 -23.41 0.30
N PHE A 26 -5.50 -22.99 -0.24
CA PHE A 26 -5.92 -21.59 -0.20
C PHE A 26 -5.89 -21.01 1.22
N ALA A 27 -6.43 -21.74 2.20
CA ALA A 27 -6.44 -21.30 3.59
C ALA A 27 -5.04 -21.19 4.19
N THR A 28 -4.11 -22.06 3.77
CA THR A 28 -2.72 -22.07 4.25
C THR A 28 -1.92 -20.94 3.60
N ASP A 29 -1.97 -20.83 2.27
CA ASP A 29 -1.23 -19.85 1.48
C ASP A 29 -1.63 -18.42 1.83
N ASN A 30 -2.91 -18.21 2.15
CA ASN A 30 -3.45 -16.90 2.50
C ASN A 30 -3.56 -16.68 4.02
N SER A 31 -3.01 -17.58 4.84
CA SER A 31 -2.99 -17.48 6.30
C SER A 31 -4.38 -17.21 6.91
N ILE A 32 -5.41 -17.89 6.41
CA ILE A 32 -6.79 -17.71 6.89
C ILE A 32 -6.89 -18.22 8.34
N PRO A 33 -7.36 -17.39 9.30
CA PRO A 33 -7.49 -17.80 10.69
C PRO A 33 -8.34 -19.06 10.84
N GLY A 34 -7.79 -20.08 11.52
CA GLY A 34 -8.46 -21.37 11.72
C GLY A 34 -8.48 -22.30 10.49
N GLY A 35 -7.84 -21.91 9.38
CA GLY A 35 -7.61 -22.76 8.22
C GLY A 35 -8.88 -23.26 7.53
N ASP A 36 -8.78 -24.42 6.85
CA ASP A 36 -9.84 -25.02 6.05
C ASP A 36 -11.17 -25.21 6.82
N ALA A 37 -11.07 -25.63 8.08
CA ALA A 37 -12.23 -25.86 8.94
C ALA A 37 -13.01 -24.56 9.21
N MET A 38 -12.31 -23.43 9.34
CA MET A 38 -12.95 -22.14 9.52
C MET A 38 -13.58 -21.65 8.22
N VAL A 39 -12.91 -21.86 7.08
CA VAL A 39 -13.51 -21.54 5.78
C VAL A 39 -14.82 -22.29 5.59
N TYR A 40 -14.85 -23.60 5.88
CA TYR A 40 -16.07 -24.38 5.84
C TYR A 40 -17.18 -23.78 6.70
N GLN A 41 -16.88 -23.40 7.95
CA GLN A 41 -17.88 -22.82 8.85
C GLN A 41 -18.45 -21.49 8.32
N HIS A 42 -17.60 -20.65 7.73
CA HIS A 42 -18.00 -19.38 7.13
C HIS A 42 -18.88 -19.58 5.89
N ILE A 43 -18.50 -20.44 4.95
CA ILE A 43 -19.27 -20.66 3.72
C ILE A 43 -20.60 -21.41 3.95
N THR A 44 -20.73 -22.15 5.06
CA THR A 44 -21.99 -22.82 5.44
C THR A 44 -22.81 -22.04 6.46
N ALA A 45 -22.48 -20.77 6.74
CA ALA A 45 -23.14 -19.93 7.74
C ALA A 45 -23.21 -20.53 9.17
N LYS A 46 -22.35 -21.51 9.50
CA LYS A 46 -22.29 -22.11 10.86
C LYS A 46 -21.65 -21.17 11.86
N ARG A 47 -20.71 -20.35 11.37
CA ARG A 47 -20.17 -19.21 12.11
C ARG A 47 -20.21 -17.97 11.24
N PRO A 48 -20.56 -16.81 11.81
CA PRO A 48 -20.46 -15.55 11.10
C PRO A 48 -18.99 -15.23 10.78
N ILE A 49 -18.76 -14.55 9.67
CA ILE A 49 -17.43 -14.07 9.30
C ILE A 49 -17.03 -12.97 10.30
N GLY A 50 -15.85 -13.11 10.90
CA GLY A 50 -15.24 -12.08 11.76
C GLY A 50 -14.36 -11.11 10.98
N ARG A 51 -13.97 -9.99 11.61
CA ARG A 51 -13.11 -8.95 11.00
C ARG A 51 -11.81 -9.49 10.40
N GLU A 52 -11.07 -10.28 11.18
CA GLU A 52 -9.77 -10.84 10.74
C GLU A 52 -9.94 -11.75 9.53
N ALA A 53 -10.93 -12.64 9.56
CA ALA A 53 -11.23 -13.53 8.44
C ALA A 53 -11.69 -12.75 7.19
N ALA A 54 -12.53 -11.72 7.36
CA ALA A 54 -12.97 -10.89 6.25
C ALA A 54 -11.82 -10.16 5.58
N ILE A 55 -10.88 -9.60 6.36
CA ILE A 55 -9.67 -8.96 5.84
C ILE A 55 -8.79 -9.99 5.12
N ALA A 56 -8.61 -11.18 5.69
CA ALA A 56 -7.81 -12.23 5.07
C ALA A 56 -8.42 -12.69 3.73
N TYR A 57 -9.73 -12.86 3.65
CA TYR A 57 -10.41 -13.18 2.40
C TYR A 57 -10.31 -12.06 1.37
N ALA A 58 -10.55 -10.81 1.77
CA ALA A 58 -10.45 -9.66 0.86
C ALA A 58 -9.04 -9.57 0.24
N LYS A 59 -8.00 -9.77 1.06
CA LYS A 59 -6.60 -9.87 0.60
C LYS A 59 -6.38 -11.05 -0.35
N ALA A 60 -6.85 -12.24 0.03
CA ALA A 60 -6.68 -13.47 -0.74
C ALA A 60 -7.35 -13.42 -2.12
N PHE A 61 -8.54 -12.81 -2.20
CA PHE A 61 -9.29 -12.64 -3.44
C PHE A 61 -8.93 -11.35 -4.20
N GLY A 62 -8.11 -10.47 -3.62
CA GLY A 62 -7.76 -9.19 -4.22
C GLY A 62 -8.96 -8.26 -4.44
N CYS A 63 -9.95 -8.32 -3.57
CA CYS A 63 -11.21 -7.59 -3.71
C CYS A 63 -11.44 -6.61 -2.54
N GLY A 64 -12.47 -5.76 -2.64
CA GLY A 64 -12.88 -4.87 -1.55
C GLY A 64 -13.34 -5.64 -0.30
N LEU A 65 -13.33 -4.99 0.87
CA LEU A 65 -13.84 -5.61 2.10
C LEU A 65 -15.38 -5.71 2.07
N GLU A 66 -16.04 -4.76 1.42
CA GLU A 66 -17.48 -4.71 1.16
C GLU A 66 -17.96 -5.86 0.28
N GLU A 67 -17.05 -6.44 -0.51
CA GLU A 67 -17.32 -7.56 -1.40
C GLU A 67 -17.29 -8.92 -0.67
N ILE A 68 -16.72 -8.94 0.54
CA ILE A 68 -16.72 -10.09 1.45
C ILE A 68 -17.81 -9.91 2.52
N SER A 69 -17.88 -8.73 3.13
CA SER A 69 -18.86 -8.39 4.16
C SER A 69 -19.12 -6.89 4.19
N PRO A 70 -20.27 -6.42 3.65
CA PRO A 70 -20.68 -5.02 3.72
C PRO A 70 -20.77 -4.48 5.15
N ARG A 71 -21.18 -5.32 6.12
CA ARG A 71 -21.28 -4.92 7.52
C ARG A 71 -19.90 -4.64 8.12
N ILE A 72 -18.95 -5.54 7.90
CA ILE A 72 -17.58 -5.37 8.42
C ILE A 72 -16.89 -4.19 7.75
N ALA A 73 -17.12 -3.97 6.45
CA ALA A 73 -16.61 -2.80 5.75
C ALA A 73 -17.07 -1.50 6.40
N LEU A 74 -18.36 -1.38 6.75
CA LEU A 74 -18.87 -0.22 7.49
C LEU A 74 -18.25 -0.07 8.87
N GLU A 75 -18.09 -1.17 9.63
CA GLU A 75 -17.43 -1.14 10.95
C GLU A 75 -16.00 -0.64 10.86
N VAL A 76 -15.24 -1.10 9.86
CA VAL A 76 -13.85 -0.67 9.63
C VAL A 76 -13.78 0.78 9.17
N MET A 77 -14.68 1.22 8.29
CA MET A 77 -14.75 2.63 7.87
C MET A 77 -15.08 3.55 9.04
N ALA A 78 -16.04 3.16 9.90
CA ALA A 78 -16.38 3.91 11.11
C ALA A 78 -15.19 3.98 12.08
N ALA A 79 -14.47 2.88 12.27
CA ALA A 79 -13.26 2.85 13.08
C ALA A 79 -12.15 3.74 12.48
N ALA A 80 -11.95 3.68 11.16
CA ALA A 80 -10.95 4.50 10.47
C ALA A 80 -11.25 6.00 10.60
N ALA A 81 -12.52 6.40 10.57
CA ALA A 81 -12.93 7.78 10.80
C ALA A 81 -12.56 8.29 12.21
N LEU A 82 -12.56 7.41 13.22
CA LEU A 82 -12.12 7.75 14.58
C LEU A 82 -10.59 7.84 14.68
N VAL A 83 -9.86 7.04 13.90
CA VAL A 83 -8.40 7.07 13.85
C VAL A 83 -7.90 8.34 13.15
N GLY A 84 -8.64 8.88 12.19
CA GLY A 84 -8.35 10.15 11.51
C GLY A 84 -8.29 11.39 12.42
N ASN A 85 -8.78 11.29 13.67
CA ASN A 85 -8.67 12.37 14.65
C ASN A 85 -7.42 12.26 15.55
N SER A 86 -6.56 11.26 15.32
CA SER A 86 -5.36 11.03 16.14
C SER A 86 -4.19 10.55 15.28
N LYS A 87 -3.59 11.49 14.51
CA LYS A 87 -2.18 11.63 14.08
C LYS A 87 -1.22 10.42 13.89
N VAL A 88 -1.67 9.16 13.89
CA VAL A 88 -0.80 7.98 13.95
C VAL A 88 -1.25 6.91 12.95
N VAL A 89 -1.29 7.26 11.66
CA VAL A 89 -1.28 6.25 10.56
C VAL A 89 -0.34 6.66 9.43
N ASN A 90 0.44 7.74 9.59
CA ASN A 90 1.48 8.09 8.62
C ASN A 90 2.61 7.04 8.55
N ASP A 91 2.69 6.10 9.50
CA ASP A 91 3.72 5.05 9.51
C ASP A 91 3.32 3.71 8.87
N VAL A 92 2.07 3.50 8.43
CA VAL A 92 1.65 2.18 7.90
C VAL A 92 1.29 2.20 6.40
N ALA A 93 1.41 3.36 5.75
CA ALA A 93 1.30 3.49 4.29
C ALA A 93 2.67 3.44 3.57
N HIS A 94 3.74 3.00 4.24
CA HIS A 94 5.08 2.87 3.66
C HIS A 94 5.56 1.42 3.53
N GLU A 95 4.67 0.48 3.26
CA GLU A 95 5.09 -0.89 2.91
C GLU A 95 4.29 -1.45 1.73
N SER A 96 4.34 -0.75 0.61
CA SER A 96 4.03 -1.29 -0.74
C SER A 96 4.58 -0.42 -1.88
N THR A 97 5.72 0.24 -1.69
CA THR A 97 6.63 0.56 -2.79
C THR A 97 8.05 0.45 -2.24
N SER A 98 8.85 -0.50 -2.73
CA SER A 98 10.27 -0.29 -3.07
C SER A 98 11.11 -1.57 -2.99
N GLU A 99 11.08 -2.37 -4.05
CA GLU A 99 12.22 -3.24 -4.41
C GLU A 99 13.37 -2.43 -5.08
N LYS A 100 13.27 -1.09 -5.18
CA LYS A 100 14.33 -0.22 -5.73
C LYS A 100 15.11 0.60 -4.69
N SER A 101 14.74 0.58 -3.41
CA SER A 101 15.39 1.36 -2.34
C SER A 101 16.63 0.69 -1.76
N GLN A 102 16.95 -0.55 -2.14
CA GLN A 102 18.15 -1.24 -1.66
C GLN A 102 19.47 -0.70 -2.25
N LYS A 103 19.45 0.45 -2.95
CA LYS A 103 20.66 1.05 -3.55
C LYS A 103 20.79 2.57 -3.37
N LEU A 104 20.16 3.16 -2.35
CA LEU A 104 20.34 4.58 -2.06
C LEU A 104 21.50 4.79 -1.08
N SER A 105 22.44 5.67 -1.44
CA SER A 105 23.56 6.05 -0.59
C SER A 105 23.06 6.73 0.70
N PRO A 106 23.86 6.72 1.79
CA PRO A 106 23.49 7.39 3.04
C PRO A 106 23.12 8.86 2.85
N GLU A 107 23.80 9.56 1.94
CA GLU A 107 23.56 10.96 1.63
C GLU A 107 22.20 11.17 0.95
N SER A 108 21.83 10.26 0.05
CA SER A 108 20.53 10.29 -0.63
C SER A 108 19.39 10.10 0.36
N ARG A 109 19.59 9.24 1.37
CA ARG A 109 18.60 8.98 2.43
C ARG A 109 18.45 10.19 3.34
N ALA A 110 19.56 10.81 3.74
CA ALA A 110 19.54 12.03 4.54
C ALA A 110 18.80 13.18 3.84
N LEU A 111 18.98 13.32 2.52
CA LEU A 111 18.27 14.32 1.71
C LEU A 111 16.76 14.06 1.71
N ILE A 112 16.33 12.80 1.51
CA ILE A 112 14.91 12.44 1.53
C ILE A 112 14.29 12.75 2.90
N THR A 113 14.98 12.40 3.99
CA THR A 113 14.52 12.69 5.35
C THR A 113 14.36 14.20 5.58
N ALA A 114 15.33 15.01 5.17
CA ALA A 114 15.26 16.47 5.31
C ALA A 114 14.09 17.09 4.52
N ILE A 115 13.77 16.54 3.34
CA ILE A 115 12.62 16.97 2.52
C ILE A 115 11.29 16.64 3.22
N ILE A 116 11.18 15.44 3.80
CA ILE A 116 9.98 15.01 4.53
C ILE A 116 9.78 15.84 5.80
N ASP A 117 10.85 16.08 6.56
CA ASP A 117 10.79 16.92 7.76
C ASP A 117 10.40 18.36 7.41
N ALA A 118 10.91 18.91 6.30
CA ALA A 118 10.52 20.20 5.79
C ALA A 118 9.01 20.29 5.49
N ASP A 119 8.44 19.30 4.80
CA ASP A 119 7.00 19.25 4.47
C ASP A 119 6.14 19.17 5.75
N ASN A 120 6.53 18.31 6.69
CA ASN A 120 5.84 18.16 7.98
C ASN A 120 5.88 19.43 8.84
N ASN A 121 6.91 20.27 8.66
CA ASN A 121 7.03 21.56 9.33
C ASN A 121 6.28 22.70 8.61
N GLY A 122 5.46 22.39 7.59
CA GLY A 122 4.54 23.33 6.96
C GLY A 122 5.13 24.11 5.78
N LEU A 123 6.18 23.59 5.14
CA LEU A 123 6.65 24.16 3.87
C LEU A 123 5.61 23.93 2.77
N GLY A 124 5.11 25.01 2.19
CA GLY A 124 4.12 24.95 1.11
C GLY A 124 4.69 24.32 -0.17
N ALA A 125 3.81 23.68 -0.94
CA ALA A 125 4.16 23.00 -2.20
C ALA A 125 4.95 23.87 -3.21
N GLU A 126 4.80 25.19 -3.16
CA GLU A 126 5.56 26.13 -4.00
C GLU A 126 7.07 26.10 -3.71
N ALA A 127 7.48 25.90 -2.46
CA ALA A 127 8.90 25.78 -2.11
C ALA A 127 9.54 24.56 -2.78
N PHE A 128 8.82 23.44 -2.84
CA PHE A 128 9.28 22.23 -3.51
C PHE A 128 9.32 22.36 -5.04
N LYS A 129 8.41 23.13 -5.64
CA LYS A 129 8.46 23.45 -7.08
C LYS A 129 9.71 24.27 -7.42
N VAL A 130 10.02 25.29 -6.61
CA VAL A 130 11.24 26.09 -6.75
C VAL A 130 12.48 25.21 -6.58
N LEU A 131 12.54 24.38 -5.52
CA LEU A 131 13.66 23.46 -5.30
C LEU A 131 13.87 22.53 -6.50
N ARG A 132 12.80 21.94 -7.02
CA ARG A 132 12.86 21.06 -8.20
C ARG A 132 13.39 21.80 -9.44
N GLN A 133 12.96 23.04 -9.64
CA GLN A 133 13.42 23.86 -10.75
C GLN A 133 14.90 24.22 -10.60
N THR A 134 15.33 24.60 -9.39
CA THR A 134 16.73 24.87 -9.06
C THR A 134 17.62 23.64 -9.28
N LEU A 135 17.22 22.47 -8.78
CA LEU A 135 17.96 21.22 -9.01
C LEU A 135 18.04 20.85 -10.49
N ARG A 136 17.00 21.17 -11.27
CA ARG A 136 16.99 20.97 -12.72
C ARG A 136 17.98 21.88 -13.44
N LEU A 137 18.16 23.12 -12.98
CA LEU A 137 19.17 24.05 -13.50
C LEU A 137 20.58 23.50 -13.24
N PHE A 138 20.87 23.08 -12.00
CA PHE A 138 22.17 22.48 -11.65
C PHE A 138 22.47 21.18 -12.42
N ARG A 139 21.44 20.36 -12.72
CA ARG A 139 21.60 19.16 -13.54
C ARG A 139 21.88 19.46 -15.02
N GLY A 140 21.48 20.64 -15.50
CA GLY A 140 21.74 21.08 -16.88
C GLY A 140 23.17 21.58 -17.10
N ASP A 141 23.85 22.03 -16.05
CA ASP A 141 25.20 22.59 -16.15
C ASP A 141 26.31 21.52 -16.27
N ASP A 142 26.04 20.27 -15.86
CA ASP A 142 26.98 19.15 -16.05
C ASP A 142 27.16 18.76 -17.53
N GLN A 143 26.18 19.02 -18.41
CA GLN A 143 26.35 18.75 -19.84
C GLN A 143 27.12 19.86 -20.59
N GLN A 144 27.24 21.07 -20.04
CA GLN A 144 27.97 22.16 -20.72
C GLN A 144 29.46 22.23 -20.35
N ARG A 145 29.88 21.61 -19.22
CA ARG A 145 31.31 21.58 -18.84
C ARG A 145 32.15 20.53 -19.59
N LEU A 146 31.53 19.54 -20.24
CA LEU A 146 32.24 18.51 -21.00
C LEU A 146 32.60 18.92 -22.45
N VAL A 147 32.14 20.08 -22.95
CA VAL A 147 32.38 20.50 -24.34
C VAL A 147 33.51 21.53 -24.48
N ARG A 148 34.05 22.06 -23.37
CA ARG A 148 35.03 23.18 -23.40
C ARG A 148 36.44 22.86 -22.92
N GLY A 149 36.81 21.57 -22.83
CA GLY A 149 38.16 21.12 -22.45
C GLY A 149 38.95 20.49 -23.60
N GLY A 150 38.80 20.99 -24.83
CA GLY A 150 39.43 20.44 -26.03
C GLY A 150 40.20 21.48 -26.83
N ILE A 151 41.11 22.21 -26.18
CA ILE A 151 42.19 22.93 -26.86
C ILE A 151 43.40 22.82 -25.92
N GLU A 152 44.33 21.92 -26.23
CA GLU A 152 45.78 22.06 -25.98
C GLU A 152 46.51 20.85 -26.58
N ASP A 153 47.31 21.18 -27.61
CA ASP A 153 48.61 20.62 -27.97
C ASP A 153 48.75 19.23 -28.63
N ALA A 154 49.07 19.26 -29.94
CA ALA A 154 49.98 18.30 -30.55
C ALA A 154 50.82 19.03 -31.61
N ASP A 155 52.09 19.27 -31.27
CA ASP A 155 53.20 19.61 -32.16
C ASP A 155 53.21 18.71 -33.40
N HIS A 156 53.34 19.30 -34.60
CA HIS A 156 54.26 18.93 -35.68
C HIS A 156 54.30 20.04 -36.75
#